data_AF-A0AA50E2Z0-F1
#
_entry.id   AF-A0AA50E2Z0-F1
#
_cell.length_a   1.000
_cell.length_b   1.000
_cell.length_c   1.000
_cell.angle_alpha   90.00
_cell.angle_beta   90.00
_cell.angle_gamma   90.00
#
_symmetry.space_group_name_H-M   'P 1'
#
loop_
_entity.id
_entity.type
_entity.pdbx_description
1 polymer ?
#
loop_
_entity_poly.entity_id
_entity_poly.type
_entity_poly.pdbx_seq_one_letter_code
_entity_poly.pdbx_strand_id
1 'polypeptide(L)'
;MLGQIYHLQYFGYPALAIGEDRVWGYCLTFPPGFSLEHLDSLEDYQPGRSPQENVYNRCWTEVFDPQDQVMTEAWLYRMDSRKIEQYGGIYLPHGRWSGNL
;
A
#
# COMPACT_ATOMS: atom_id res chain seq x y z
N MET A 1 -3.83 -8.31 5.68
CA MET A 1 -3.54 -8.90 4.35
C MET A 1 -2.10 -9.35 4.31
N LEU A 2 -1.78 -10.47 3.64
CA LEU A 2 -0.41 -10.78 3.21
C LEU A 2 -0.05 -9.99 1.94
N GLY A 3 1.22 -9.68 1.74
CA GLY A 3 1.66 -8.85 0.63
C GLY A 3 3.16 -8.81 0.49
N GLN A 4 3.62 -8.08 -0.51
CA GLN A 4 5.03 -7.82 -0.74
C GLN A 4 5.26 -6.32 -0.78
N ILE A 5 6.32 -5.84 -0.14
CA ILE A 5 6.67 -4.42 -0.14
C ILE A 5 7.96 -4.20 -0.91
N TYR A 6 7.97 -3.15 -1.72
CA TYR A 6 9.08 -2.79 -2.60
C TYR A 6 9.51 -1.35 -2.33
N HIS A 7 10.80 -1.08 -2.37
CA HIS A 7 11.32 0.28 -2.40
C HIS A 7 11.39 0.77 -3.85
N LEU A 8 10.68 1.86 -4.18
CA LEU A 8 10.76 2.50 -5.49
C LEU A 8 11.84 3.59 -5.47
N GLN A 9 13.08 3.21 -5.76
CA GLN A 9 14.26 4.07 -5.54
C GLN A 9 14.19 5.43 -6.22
N TYR A 10 13.69 5.50 -7.46
CA TYR A 10 13.57 6.76 -8.19
C TYR A 10 12.53 7.70 -7.58
N PHE A 11 11.48 7.14 -6.98
CA PHE A 11 10.34 7.89 -6.48
C PHE A 11 10.43 8.21 -4.98
N GLY A 12 11.21 7.42 -4.22
CA GLY A 12 11.43 7.64 -2.78
C GLY A 12 10.28 7.18 -1.88
N TYR A 13 9.37 6.32 -2.37
CA TYR A 13 8.24 5.78 -1.60
C TYR A 13 8.06 4.26 -1.81
N PRO A 14 7.32 3.55 -0.94
CA PRO A 14 7.13 2.11 -1.06
C PRO A 14 5.99 1.73 -1.99
N ALA A 15 6.05 0.55 -2.59
CA ALA A 15 4.91 -0.08 -3.24
C ALA A 15 4.49 -1.37 -2.52
N LEU A 16 3.22 -1.45 -2.12
CA LEU A 16 2.61 -2.68 -1.61
C LEU A 16 1.97 -3.44 -2.77
N ALA A 17 2.29 -4.72 -2.92
CA ALA A 17 1.70 -5.65 -3.88
C ALA A 17 1.00 -6.81 -3.18
N ILE A 18 0.15 -7.52 -3.92
CA ILE A 18 -0.38 -8.82 -3.48
C ILE A 18 0.77 -9.83 -3.42
N GLY A 19 0.80 -10.65 -2.38
CA GLY A 19 1.74 -11.76 -2.23
C GLY A 19 1.53 -12.47 -0.90
N GLU A 20 2.49 -13.30 -0.51
CA GLU A 20 2.36 -14.24 0.61
C GLU A 20 3.18 -13.84 1.85
N ASP A 21 3.89 -12.71 1.81
CA ASP A 21 4.76 -12.28 2.90
C ASP A 21 4.02 -11.35 3.88
N ARG A 22 4.60 -11.15 5.07
CA ARG A 22 4.09 -10.14 6.01
C ARG A 22 4.60 -8.77 5.62
N VAL A 23 3.70 -7.79 5.60
CA VAL A 23 4.06 -6.38 5.49
C VAL A 23 3.67 -5.66 6.77
N TRP A 24 4.62 -4.92 7.33
CA TRP A 24 4.49 -4.18 8.56
C TRP A 24 4.29 -2.70 8.25
N GLY A 25 3.36 -2.07 8.95
CA GLY A 25 3.06 -0.66 8.81
C GLY A 25 2.25 -0.14 9.98
N TYR A 26 1.61 1.00 9.78
CA TYR A 26 0.78 1.64 10.79
C TYR A 26 -0.66 1.77 10.27
N CYS A 27 -1.63 1.48 11.11
CA CYS A 27 -3.03 1.77 10.84
C CYS A 27 -3.36 3.17 11.37
N LEU A 28 -3.74 4.07 10.47
CA LEU A 28 -4.07 5.46 10.82
C LEU A 28 -5.58 5.61 10.99
N THR A 29 -6.00 6.39 11.99
CA THR A 29 -7.39 6.80 12.17
C THR A 29 -7.51 8.30 11.94
N PHE A 30 -8.64 8.72 11.38
CA PHE A 30 -8.91 10.11 11.03
C PHE A 30 -10.15 10.62 11.76
N PRO A 31 -10.21 11.93 12.07
CA PRO A 31 -11.37 12.51 12.73
C PRO A 31 -12.62 12.45 11.83
N PRO A 32 -13.83 12.53 12.41
CA PRO A 32 -15.06 12.64 11.64
C PRO A 32 -15.00 13.77 10.62
N GLY A 33 -15.47 13.51 9.40
CA GLY A 33 -15.47 14.47 8.30
C GLY A 33 -14.17 14.54 7.48
N PHE A 34 -13.15 13.74 7.81
CA PHE A 34 -11.99 13.59 6.95
C PHE A 34 -12.40 13.00 5.58
N SER A 35 -12.05 13.69 4.50
CA SER A 35 -12.27 13.20 3.15
C SER A 35 -11.12 12.31 2.70
N LEU A 36 -11.45 11.06 2.31
CA LEU A 36 -10.49 10.15 1.71
C LEU A 36 -9.95 10.66 0.37
N GLU A 37 -10.64 11.59 -0.30
CA GLU A 37 -10.20 12.16 -1.57
C GLU A 37 -8.83 12.86 -1.45
N HIS A 38 -8.49 13.38 -0.28
CA HIS A 38 -7.16 13.93 -0.03
C HIS A 38 -6.07 12.86 -0.09
N LEU A 39 -6.35 11.65 0.44
CA LEU A 39 -5.42 10.53 0.33
C LEU A 39 -5.42 9.98 -1.09
N ASP A 40 -6.59 9.88 -1.74
CA ASP A 40 -6.71 9.44 -3.12
C ASP A 40 -5.84 10.29 -4.07
N SER A 41 -5.84 11.62 -3.88
CA SER A 41 -5.00 12.51 -4.67
C SER A 41 -3.51 12.34 -4.39
N LEU A 42 -3.10 12.01 -3.16
CA LEU A 42 -1.69 11.77 -2.84
C LEU A 42 -1.18 10.46 -3.43
N GLU A 43 -2.05 9.46 -3.49
CA GLU A 43 -1.75 8.10 -3.96
C GLU A 43 -2.01 7.92 -5.48
N ASP A 44 -2.34 9.01 -6.18
CA ASP A 44 -2.78 9.02 -7.59
C ASP A 44 -3.79 7.89 -7.89
N TYR A 45 -4.83 7.87 -7.06
CA TYR A 45 -5.99 7.01 -7.20
C TYR A 45 -7.21 7.86 -7.58
N GLN A 46 -7.91 7.47 -8.65
CA GLN A 46 -9.21 8.02 -8.99
C GLN A 46 -10.27 6.90 -9.01
N PRO A 47 -11.36 7.03 -8.24
CA PRO A 47 -12.49 6.11 -8.32
C PRO A 47 -13.08 6.03 -9.74
N GLY A 48 -13.40 4.82 -10.19
CA GLY A 48 -14.02 4.60 -11.50
C GLY A 48 -13.06 4.59 -12.70
N ARG A 49 -11.78 4.93 -12.52
CA ARG A 49 -10.74 4.66 -13.54
C ARG A 49 -10.47 3.16 -13.64
N SER A 50 -9.92 2.74 -14.78
CA SER A 50 -9.38 1.41 -14.89
C SER A 50 -8.24 1.23 -13.87
N PRO A 51 -8.15 0.09 -13.16
CA PRO A 51 -7.09 -0.12 -12.17
C PRO A 51 -5.66 0.05 -12.70
N GLN A 52 -5.45 -0.13 -14.00
CA GLN A 52 -4.14 0.05 -14.63
C GLN A 52 -3.74 1.53 -14.78
N GLU A 53 -4.71 2.44 -14.80
CA GLU A 53 -4.50 3.88 -14.96
C GLU A 53 -4.10 4.55 -13.64
N ASN A 54 -4.47 3.98 -12.49
CA ASN A 54 -4.03 4.49 -11.19
C ASN A 54 -2.58 4.08 -10.89
N VAL A 55 -1.84 4.89 -10.13
CA VAL A 55 -0.54 4.46 -9.57
C VAL A 55 -0.79 3.44 -8.48
N TYR A 56 -1.68 3.76 -7.54
CA TYR A 56 -2.19 2.81 -6.55
C TYR A 56 -3.67 2.56 -6.71
N ASN A 57 -4.10 1.35 -6.38
CA ASN A 57 -5.50 0.97 -6.28
C ASN A 57 -5.90 0.85 -4.81
N ARG A 58 -7.00 1.49 -4.45
CA ARG A 58 -7.56 1.41 -3.11
C ARG A 58 -8.34 0.11 -2.90
N CYS A 59 -8.15 -0.55 -1.77
CA CYS A 59 -8.88 -1.76 -1.38
C CYS A 59 -9.20 -1.75 0.13
N TRP A 60 -10.34 -2.35 0.50
CA TRP A 60 -10.75 -2.56 1.88
C TRP A 60 -10.36 -3.96 2.32
N THR A 61 -9.64 -4.10 3.44
CA THR A 61 -9.16 -5.41 3.90
C THR A 61 -8.89 -5.43 5.40
N GLU A 62 -8.83 -6.64 5.95
CA GLU A 62 -8.40 -6.87 7.32
C GLU A 62 -6.91 -6.54 7.50
N VAL A 63 -6.63 -5.79 8.57
CA VAL A 63 -5.29 -5.54 9.10
C VAL A 63 -5.14 -6.25 10.44
N PHE A 64 -3.94 -6.75 10.69
CA PHE A 64 -3.63 -7.59 11.84
C PHE A 64 -2.79 -6.82 12.84
N ASP A 65 -2.93 -7.16 14.12
CA ASP A 65 -2.00 -6.71 15.16
C ASP A 65 -0.67 -7.49 15.07
N PRO A 66 0.35 -7.13 15.86
CA PRO A 66 1.62 -7.85 15.85
C PRO A 66 1.55 -9.29 16.38
N GLN A 67 0.40 -9.75 16.90
CA GLN A 67 0.14 -11.12 17.36
C GLN A 67 -0.68 -11.92 16.31
N ASP A 68 -0.84 -11.39 15.10
CA ASP A 68 -1.62 -11.97 13.99
C ASP A 68 -3.12 -12.11 14.27
N GLN A 69 -3.65 -11.34 15.22
CA GLN A 69 -5.08 -11.24 15.42
C GLN A 69 -5.65 -10.14 14.54
N VAL A 70 -6.86 -10.35 14.01
CA VAL A 70 -7.56 -9.30 13.25
C VAL A 70 -7.74 -8.09 14.17
N MET A 71 -7.11 -6.98 13.82
CA MET A 71 -7.18 -5.75 14.59
C MET A 71 -8.40 -4.92 14.16
N THR A 72 -8.55 -4.73 12.84
CA THR A 72 -9.66 -4.00 12.23
C THR A 72 -9.68 -4.23 10.71
N GLU A 73 -10.63 -3.64 10.01
CA GLU A 73 -10.56 -3.46 8.57
C GLU A 73 -10.15 -2.02 8.25
N ALA A 74 -9.36 -1.83 7.18
CA ALA A 74 -8.89 -0.51 6.78
C ALA A 74 -8.76 -0.39 5.26
N TRP A 75 -8.71 0.86 4.78
CA TRP A 75 -8.33 1.16 3.40
C TRP A 75 -6.82 1.01 3.23
N LEU A 76 -6.40 0.30 2.18
CA LEU A 76 -5.02 0.18 1.76
C LEU A 76 -4.87 0.59 0.29
N TYR A 77 -3.73 1.18 -0.03
CA TYR A 77 -3.31 1.50 -1.40
C TYR A 77 -2.27 0.48 -1.85
N ARG A 78 -2.54 -0.22 -2.95
CA ARG A 78 -1.65 -1.25 -3.51
C ARG A 78 -1.36 -0.99 -4.98
N MET A 79 -0.15 -1.30 -5.41
CA MET A 79 0.30 -1.15 -6.79
C MET A 79 0.24 -2.50 -7.51
N ASP A 80 -0.11 -2.47 -8.80
CA ASP A 80 -0.04 -3.65 -9.66
C ASP A 80 1.42 -4.08 -9.84
N SER A 81 1.70 -5.39 -9.73
CA SER A 81 3.08 -5.92 -9.80
C SER A 81 3.79 -5.58 -11.11
N ARG A 82 3.06 -5.48 -12.24
CA ARG A 82 3.62 -5.06 -13.52
C ARG A 82 4.12 -3.62 -13.49
N LYS A 83 3.43 -2.75 -12.75
CA LYS A 83 3.85 -1.35 -12.56
C LYS A 83 5.06 -1.23 -11.64
N ILE A 84 5.12 -2.05 -10.58
CA ILE A 84 6.30 -2.16 -9.71
C ILE A 84 7.52 -2.60 -10.51
N GLU A 85 7.37 -3.59 -11.39
CA GLU A 85 8.44 -4.05 -12.28
C GLU A 85 8.89 -2.94 -13.24
N GLN A 86 7.95 -2.23 -13.88
CA GLN A 86 8.26 -1.07 -14.75
C GLN A 86 9.00 0.04 -14.00
N TYR A 87 8.72 0.23 -12.71
CA TYR A 87 9.37 1.22 -11.85
C TYR A 87 10.69 0.72 -11.24
N GLY A 88 11.12 -0.51 -11.54
CA GLY A 88 12.35 -1.09 -11.01
C GLY A 88 12.29 -1.30 -9.50
N GLY A 89 11.12 -1.67 -8.96
CA GLY A 89 10.92 -1.84 -7.52
C GLY A 89 11.86 -2.89 -6.92
N ILE A 90 12.49 -2.54 -5.80
CA ILE A 90 13.40 -3.40 -5.07
C ILE A 90 12.63 -4.10 -3.96
N TYR A 91 12.45 -5.42 -4.07
CA TYR A 91 11.72 -6.21 -3.09
C TYR A 91 12.41 -6.18 -1.71
N LEU A 92 11.60 -6.00 -0.65
CA LEU A 92 12.06 -5.95 0.73
C LEU A 92 11.55 -7.19 1.49
N PRO A 93 12.36 -8.26 1.63
CA PRO A 93 11.91 -9.53 2.22
C PRO A 93 11.55 -9.45 3.70
N HIS A 94 12.01 -8.41 4.40
CA HIS A 94 11.64 -8.18 5.81
C HIS A 94 10.27 -7.51 5.99
N GLY A 95 9.60 -7.16 4.89
CA GLY A 95 8.24 -6.61 4.94
C GLY A 95 8.15 -5.21 5.55
N ARG A 96 9.28 -4.49 5.69
CA ARG A 96 9.36 -3.18 6.34
C ARG A 96 10.03 -2.20 5.40
N TRP A 97 9.43 -1.03 5.25
CA TRP A 97 10.03 0.08 4.52
C TRP A 97 10.40 1.20 5.49
N SER A 98 11.61 1.75 5.35
CA SER A 98 12.18 2.76 6.26
C SER A 98 12.57 4.06 5.55
N GLY A 99 12.24 4.22 4.26
CA GLY A 99 12.66 5.37 3.46
C GLY A 99 14.01 5.22 2.78
N ASN A 100 14.89 4.37 3.31
CA ASN A 100 16.22 4.08 2.78
C ASN A 100 16.36 2.57 2.53
N LEU A 101 17.31 2.20 1.66
CA LEU A 101 17.78 0.82 1.53
C LEU A 101 18.78 0.48 2.63
#